data_AF-A0A357GSP3-F1
#
_entry.id   AF-A0A357GSP3-F1
#
_cell.length_a   1.000
_cell.length_b   1.000
_cell.length_c   1.000
_cell.angle_alpha   90.00
_cell.angle_beta   90.00
_cell.angle_gamma   90.00
#
_symmetry.space_group_name_H-M   'P 1'
#
loop_
_entity.id
_entity.type
_entity.pdbx_description
1 polymer ?
#
loop_
_entity_poly.entity_id
_entity_poly.type
_entity_poly.pdbx_seq_one_letter_code
_entity_poly.pdbx_strand_id
1 'polypeptide(L)'
;MKIKIKKIIYSISSLGLLAPVMIMAYTPPSDTTLPEGSITAIVKQFMTWILGMVGFLGVIGFAIAGILYLTSAGDEDRIGTAKKAMTWSIVGVIVALLGVVIIKAADSMLQGKSSEF
;
A
#
# COMPACT_ATOMS: atom_id res chain seq x y z
N MET A 1 63.62 -15.66 10.79
CA MET A 1 62.84 -14.77 9.87
C MET A 1 61.53 -15.38 9.33
N LYS A 2 61.39 -16.71 9.24
CA LYS A 2 60.22 -17.38 8.61
C LYS A 2 58.86 -17.22 9.34
N ILE A 3 58.85 -16.87 10.62
CA ILE A 3 57.63 -16.76 11.45
C ILE A 3 56.85 -15.46 11.16
N LYS A 4 57.54 -14.36 10.82
CA LYS A 4 56.87 -13.08 10.50
C LYS A 4 56.08 -13.16 9.18
N ILE A 5 56.58 -13.91 8.21
CA ILE A 5 55.93 -14.14 6.91
C ILE A 5 54.64 -14.96 7.04
N LYS A 6 54.58 -16.01 7.87
CA LYS A 6 53.32 -16.75 8.10
C LYS A 6 52.25 -15.87 8.75
N LYS A 7 52.61 -15.02 9.71
CA LYS A 7 51.66 -14.13 10.40
C LYS A 7 51.03 -13.10 9.46
N ILE A 8 51.80 -12.62 8.48
CA ILE A 8 51.34 -11.71 7.42
C ILE A 8 50.40 -12.43 6.45
N ILE A 9 50.72 -13.68 6.07
CA ILE A 9 49.86 -14.50 5.20
C ILE A 9 48.50 -14.77 5.87
N TYR A 10 48.46 -15.15 7.15
CA TYR A 10 47.18 -15.34 7.87
C TYR A 10 46.38 -14.05 8.01
N SER A 11 47.03 -12.90 8.17
CA SER A 11 46.37 -11.59 8.23
C SER A 11 45.80 -11.14 6.88
N ILE A 12 46.40 -11.57 5.77
CA ILE A 12 45.90 -11.34 4.40
C ILE A 12 44.78 -12.32 4.07
N SER A 13 44.89 -13.58 4.48
CA SER A 13 43.82 -14.58 4.35
C SER A 13 42.56 -14.20 5.12
N SER A 14 42.69 -13.65 6.33
CA SER A 14 41.53 -13.16 7.10
C SER A 14 40.89 -11.93 6.47
N LEU A 15 41.65 -11.11 5.74
CA LEU A 15 41.12 -9.95 5.02
C LEU A 15 40.40 -10.35 3.73
N GLY A 16 40.91 -11.37 3.02
CA GLY A 16 40.26 -11.95 1.83
C GLY A 16 38.95 -12.69 2.15
N LEU A 17 38.84 -13.29 3.34
CA LEU A 17 37.62 -13.94 3.84
C LEU A 17 36.52 -12.96 4.29
N LEU A 18 36.84 -11.66 4.43
CA LEU A 18 35.86 -10.60 4.73
C LEU A 18 35.29 -9.94 3.47
N ALA A 19 35.89 -10.17 2.30
CA ALA A 19 35.35 -9.68 1.03
C ALA A 19 33.90 -10.17 0.75
N PRO A 20 33.52 -11.43 1.03
CA PRO A 20 32.13 -11.89 0.90
C PRO A 20 31.17 -11.22 1.90
N VAL A 21 31.66 -10.85 3.09
CA VAL A 21 30.84 -10.20 4.13
C VAL A 21 30.50 -8.76 3.74
N MET A 22 31.38 -8.09 2.99
CA MET A 22 31.11 -6.74 2.47
C MET A 22 30.03 -6.73 1.37
N ILE A 23 29.87 -7.82 0.61
CA ILE A 23 28.81 -7.95 -0.41
C ILE A 23 27.43 -8.13 0.24
N MET A 24 27.37 -8.78 1.41
CA MET A 24 26.15 -8.94 2.21
C MET A 24 25.74 -7.65 2.97
N ALA A 25 26.62 -6.64 3.01
CA ALA A 25 26.37 -5.34 3.62
C ALA A 25 25.91 -4.26 2.62
N TYR A 26 25.65 -4.64 1.35
CA TYR A 26 24.95 -3.76 0.42
C TYR A 26 23.49 -3.62 0.87
N THR A 27 23.24 -2.63 1.73
CA THR A 27 21.91 -2.10 1.91
C THR A 27 21.63 -1.21 0.69
N PRO A 28 20.69 -1.56 -0.20
CA PRO A 28 20.23 -0.60 -1.21
C PRO A 28 19.82 0.68 -0.47
N PRO A 29 20.15 1.87 -0.99
CA PRO A 29 19.83 3.12 -0.34
C PRO A 29 18.31 3.22 -0.12
N SER A 30 17.88 3.13 1.14
CA SER A 30 16.48 3.09 1.59
C SER A 30 15.72 4.43 1.43
N ASP A 31 16.36 5.42 0.78
CA ASP A 31 15.84 6.78 0.58
C ASP A 31 15.49 7.04 -0.88
N THR A 32 15.19 5.99 -1.66
CA THR A 32 14.49 6.21 -2.91
C THR A 32 13.01 6.43 -2.60
N THR A 33 12.48 7.61 -2.92
CA THR A 33 11.04 7.90 -2.88
C THR A 33 10.25 7.14 -3.97
N LEU A 34 10.80 6.01 -4.42
CA LEU A 34 10.26 5.10 -5.41
C LEU A 34 9.72 3.89 -4.63
N PRO A 35 8.60 3.30 -5.02
CA PRO A 35 8.11 2.11 -4.34
C PRO A 35 9.12 0.96 -4.51
N GLU A 36 9.85 0.64 -3.45
CA GLU A 36 10.77 -0.50 -3.40
C GLU A 36 9.95 -1.79 -3.33
N GLY A 37 9.68 -2.38 -4.49
CA GLY A 37 9.04 -3.69 -4.58
C GLY A 37 8.72 -4.11 -6.01
N SER A 38 8.36 -5.39 -6.18
CA SER A 38 7.91 -5.93 -7.47
C SER A 38 6.73 -5.13 -8.04
N ILE A 39 6.38 -5.36 -9.31
CA ILE A 39 5.21 -4.73 -9.96
C ILE A 39 3.96 -4.78 -9.07
N THR A 40 3.79 -5.85 -8.29
CA THR A 40 2.71 -6.03 -7.32
C THR A 40 2.73 -4.98 -6.20
N ALA A 41 3.89 -4.58 -5.70
CA ALA A 41 4.03 -3.57 -4.64
C ALA A 41 3.63 -2.17 -5.14
N ILE A 42 4.06 -1.81 -6.36
CA ILE A 42 3.68 -0.54 -7.01
C ILE A 42 2.17 -0.47 -7.19
N VAL A 43 1.56 -1.54 -7.69
CA VAL A 43 0.10 -1.62 -7.86
C VAL A 43 -0.64 -1.53 -6.53
N LYS A 44 -0.16 -2.23 -5.49
CA LYS A 44 -0.76 -2.16 -4.14
C LYS A 44 -0.68 -0.76 -3.53
N GLN A 45 0.46 -0.08 -3.67
CA GLN A 45 0.62 1.29 -3.17
C GLN A 45 -0.29 2.26 -3.91
N PHE A 46 -0.36 2.15 -5.25
CA PHE A 46 -1.24 2.96 -6.06
C PHE A 46 -2.73 2.73 -5.76
N MET A 47 -3.15 1.47 -5.59
CA MET A 47 -4.51 1.14 -5.16
C MET A 47 -4.84 1.73 -3.79
N THR A 48 -3.91 1.64 -2.84
CA THR A 48 -4.11 2.19 -1.48
C THR A 48 -4.28 3.72 -1.53
N TRP A 49 -3.50 4.39 -2.39
CA TRP A 49 -3.62 5.82 -2.63
C TRP A 49 -4.98 6.19 -3.25
N ILE A 50 -5.43 5.48 -4.29
CA ILE A 50 -6.77 5.68 -4.88
C ILE A 50 -7.86 5.45 -3.83
N LEU A 51 -7.77 4.37 -3.05
CA LEU A 51 -8.77 4.06 -2.03
C LEU A 51 -8.85 5.16 -0.96
N GLY A 52 -7.70 5.72 -0.57
CA GLY A 52 -7.63 6.88 0.31
C GLY A 52 -8.34 8.10 -0.29
N MET A 53 -8.11 8.40 -1.57
CA MET A 53 -8.81 9.49 -2.25
C MET A 53 -10.32 9.25 -2.33
N VAL A 54 -10.76 8.05 -2.71
CA VAL A 54 -12.19 7.71 -2.79
C VAL A 54 -12.85 7.81 -1.41
N GLY A 55 -12.18 7.37 -0.36
CA GLY A 55 -12.66 7.53 1.02
C GLY A 55 -12.82 9.01 1.39
N PHE A 56 -11.82 9.84 1.08
CA PHE A 56 -11.86 11.29 1.34
C PHE A 56 -13.00 11.99 0.57
N LEU A 57 -13.10 11.73 -0.74
CA LEU A 57 -14.20 12.27 -1.56
C LEU A 57 -15.56 11.77 -1.09
N GLY A 58 -15.65 10.52 -0.67
CA GLY A 58 -16.88 9.92 -0.13
C GLY A 58 -17.40 10.66 1.10
N VAL A 59 -16.52 10.99 2.04
CA VAL A 59 -16.86 11.75 3.26
C VAL A 59 -17.33 13.16 2.90
N ILE A 60 -16.64 13.85 2.00
CA ILE A 60 -17.03 15.20 1.57
C ILE A 60 -18.40 15.17 0.87
N GLY A 61 -18.60 14.25 -0.07
CA GLY A 61 -19.88 14.12 -0.77
C GLY A 61 -21.02 13.80 0.19
N PHE A 62 -20.77 12.96 1.20
CA PHE A 62 -21.76 12.63 2.23
C PHE A 62 -22.10 13.86 3.10
N ALA A 63 -21.10 14.66 3.48
CA ALA A 63 -21.31 15.89 4.23
C ALA A 63 -22.12 16.93 3.41
N ILE A 64 -21.79 17.12 2.14
CA ILE A 64 -22.53 18.04 1.25
C ILE A 64 -23.98 17.60 1.09
N ALA A 65 -24.22 16.31 0.88
CA ALA A 65 -25.57 15.77 0.79
C ALA A 65 -26.37 15.98 2.09
N GLY A 66 -25.73 15.79 3.25
CA GLY A 66 -26.33 16.05 4.56
C GLY A 66 -26.69 17.52 4.76
N ILE A 67 -25.77 18.45 4.46
CA ILE A 67 -26.03 19.89 4.56
C ILE A 67 -27.17 20.28 3.61
N LEU A 68 -27.16 19.79 2.37
CA LEU A 68 -28.21 20.08 1.39
C LEU A 68 -29.57 19.58 1.87
N TYR A 69 -29.62 18.38 2.46
CA TYR A 69 -30.86 17.82 3.02
C TYR A 69 -31.41 18.68 4.17
N LEU A 70 -30.55 19.07 5.11
CA LEU A 70 -30.95 19.87 6.28
C LEU A 70 -31.36 21.30 5.91
N THR A 71 -30.75 21.88 4.87
CA THR A 71 -31.01 23.26 4.42
C THR A 71 -32.16 23.37 3.42
N SER A 72 -32.75 22.26 2.98
CA SER A 72 -33.80 22.25 1.96
C SER A 72 -35.14 22.88 2.41
N ALA A 73 -35.33 23.17 3.69
CA ALA A 73 -36.47 23.93 4.24
C ALA A 73 -37.88 23.46 3.80
N GLY A 74 -38.04 22.22 3.34
CA GLY A 74 -39.31 21.66 2.85
C GLY A 74 -39.54 21.75 1.34
N ASP A 75 -38.58 22.27 0.57
CA ASP A 75 -38.62 22.25 -0.90
C ASP A 75 -38.38 20.81 -1.42
N GLU A 76 -39.39 20.21 -2.05
CA GLU A 76 -39.32 18.82 -2.53
C GLU A 76 -38.22 18.60 -3.58
N ASP A 77 -37.93 19.58 -4.45
CA ASP A 77 -36.91 19.46 -5.48
C ASP A 77 -35.50 19.44 -4.85
N ARG A 78 -35.30 20.28 -3.83
CA ARG A 78 -34.04 20.33 -3.06
C ARG A 78 -33.84 19.05 -2.25
N ILE A 79 -34.89 18.55 -1.60
CA ILE A 79 -34.87 17.29 -0.86
C ILE A 79 -34.58 16.11 -1.79
N GLY A 80 -35.21 16.07 -2.97
CA GLY A 80 -34.98 15.04 -3.98
C GLY A 80 -33.52 15.03 -4.45
N THR A 81 -32.96 16.21 -4.71
CA THR A 81 -31.55 16.36 -5.09
C THR A 81 -30.61 15.91 -3.98
N ALA A 82 -30.88 16.29 -2.73
CA ALA A 82 -30.08 15.88 -1.58
C ALA A 82 -30.09 14.36 -1.37
N LYS A 83 -31.27 13.73 -1.47
CA LYS A 83 -31.40 12.27 -1.37
C LYS A 83 -30.62 11.57 -2.47
N LYS A 84 -30.74 12.04 -3.72
CA LYS A 84 -29.99 11.48 -4.85
C LYS A 84 -28.49 11.59 -4.60
N ALA A 85 -28.00 12.76 -4.20
CA ALA A 85 -26.59 12.97 -3.87
C ALA A 85 -26.11 12.04 -2.74
N MET A 86 -26.94 11.86 -1.70
CA MET A 86 -26.64 10.95 -0.58
C MET A 86 -26.53 9.50 -1.05
N THR A 87 -27.47 9.04 -1.89
CA THR A 87 -27.44 7.69 -2.47
C THR A 87 -26.17 7.47 -3.30
N TRP A 88 -25.78 8.43 -4.15
CA TRP A 88 -24.56 8.31 -4.95
C TRP A 88 -23.30 8.26 -4.10
N SER A 89 -23.22 9.07 -3.03
CA SER A 89 -22.11 9.00 -2.08
C SER A 89 -22.03 7.64 -1.37
N ILE A 90 -23.17 7.11 -0.92
CA ILE A 90 -23.22 5.80 -0.25
C ILE A 90 -22.81 4.68 -1.22
N VAL A 91 -23.34 4.69 -2.44
CA VAL A 91 -22.99 3.70 -3.46
C VAL A 91 -21.51 3.75 -3.80
N GLY A 92 -20.92 4.95 -3.93
CA GLY A 92 -19.48 5.10 -4.17
C GLY A 92 -18.62 4.46 -3.08
N VAL A 93 -18.98 4.67 -1.81
CA VAL A 93 -18.27 4.05 -0.67
C VAL A 93 -18.47 2.53 -0.67
N ILE A 94 -19.68 2.03 -0.92
CA ILE A 94 -19.95 0.59 -0.99
C ILE A 94 -19.11 -0.06 -2.09
N VAL A 95 -19.07 0.52 -3.29
CA VAL A 95 -18.29 0.00 -4.41
C VAL A 95 -16.79 -0.03 -4.07
N ALA A 96 -16.28 1.01 -3.42
CA ALA A 96 -14.89 1.06 -2.97
C ALA A 96 -14.56 -0.07 -1.98
N LEU A 97 -15.45 -0.30 -1.00
CA LEU A 97 -15.30 -1.39 -0.03
C LEU A 97 -15.38 -2.77 -0.68
N LEU A 98 -16.32 -2.96 -1.61
CA LEU A 98 -16.45 -4.20 -2.37
C LEU A 98 -15.20 -4.51 -3.18
N GLY A 99 -14.57 -3.50 -3.81
CA GLY A 99 -13.30 -3.68 -4.51
C GLY A 99 -12.22 -4.29 -3.63
N VAL A 100 -12.07 -3.79 -2.39
CA VAL A 100 -11.09 -4.33 -1.43
C VAL A 100 -11.43 -5.76 -1.04
N VAL A 101 -12.71 -6.06 -0.78
CA VAL A 101 -13.16 -7.40 -0.40
C VAL A 101 -12.91 -8.39 -1.52
N ILE A 102 -13.24 -8.05 -2.77
CA ILE A 102 -13.05 -8.91 -3.93
C ILE A 102 -11.57 -9.22 -4.13
N ILE A 103 -10.68 -8.24 -4.03
CA ILE A 103 -9.24 -8.45 -4.21
C ILE A 103 -8.69 -9.34 -3.10
N LYS A 104 -9.09 -9.12 -1.84
CA LYS A 104 -8.70 -9.99 -0.73
C LYS A 104 -9.25 -11.42 -0.90
N ALA A 105 -10.47 -11.57 -1.38
CA ALA A 105 -11.06 -12.87 -1.67
C ALA A 105 -10.32 -13.57 -2.80
N ALA A 106 -10.01 -12.87 -3.89
CA ALA A 106 -9.21 -13.38 -5.00
C ALA A 106 -7.81 -13.80 -4.54
N ASP A 107 -7.12 -12.96 -3.75
CA ASP A 107 -5.83 -13.30 -3.16
C ASP A 107 -5.93 -14.54 -2.27
N SER A 108 -7.00 -14.68 -1.48
CA SER A 108 -7.22 -15.84 -0.59
C SER A 108 -7.50 -17.12 -1.38
N MET A 109 -8.21 -17.01 -2.51
CA MET A 109 -8.50 -18.14 -3.39
C MET A 109 -7.27 -18.55 -4.22
N LEU A 110 -6.45 -17.57 -4.64
CA LEU A 110 -5.24 -17.77 -5.44
C LEU A 110 -4.05 -18.24 -4.59
N GLN A 111 -3.96 -17.82 -3.33
CA GLN A 111 -2.98 -18.33 -2.36
C GLN A 111 -3.29 -19.76 -1.89
N GLY A 112 -4.32 -20.41 -2.49
CA GLY A 112 -4.80 -21.76 -2.24
C GLY A 112 -3.80 -22.62 -1.48
N LYS A 113 -3.89 -22.53 -0.14
CA LYS A 113 -3.13 -23.31 0.83
C LYS A 113 -1.73 -23.70 0.32
N SER A 114 -0.75 -22.79 0.36
CA SER A 114 0.63 -23.24 0.58
C SER A 114 0.68 -23.83 1.99
N SER A 115 0.16 -25.05 2.14
CA SER A 115 0.45 -25.88 3.29
C SER A 115 1.95 -26.03 3.31
N GLU A 116 2.59 -25.31 4.22
CA GLU A 116 3.77 -25.85 4.89
C GLU A 116 3.35 -27.20 5.45
N PHE A 117 3.71 -28.24 4.70
CA PHE A 117 4.24 -29.44 5.31
C PHE A 117 5.72 -29.19 5.56
#